data_AF-A0A7S1ZNQ9-F1
#
_entry.id   AF-A0A7S1ZNQ9-F1
#
_cell.length_a   1.000
_cell.length_b   1.000
_cell.length_c   1.000
_cell.angle_alpha   90.00
_cell.angle_beta   90.00
_cell.angle_gamma   90.00
#
_symmetry.space_group_name_H-M   'P 1'
#
loop_
_entity.id
_entity.type
_entity.pdbx_description
1 polymer ?
#
loop_
_entity_poly.entity_id
_entity_poly.type
_entity_poly.pdbx_seq_one_letter_code
_entity_poly.pdbx_strand_id
1 'polypeptide(L)'
;EYSICRFEEVGRVAEMVLKVAKSIQDKERVYATLVKSLGVENRLEDAIDTGFSYLSQLDVHCTSPPPDKSIVMNTLIDIKRTLEKMSHIEFLSHKVMKDTDKIAAMKFLHLLLLYTFFSKQNYFPTIIIQSLQLTLHHGICKE
;
A
#
# COMPACT_ATOMS: atom_id res chain seq x y z
N GLU A 1 -1.47 -34.23 -9.83
CA GLU A 1 -1.68 -33.29 -10.96
C GLU A 1 -1.51 -31.88 -10.42
N TYR A 2 -0.51 -31.16 -10.94
CA TYR A 2 -0.19 -29.80 -10.50
C TYR A 2 -1.34 -28.86 -10.89
N SER A 3 -1.97 -28.24 -9.89
CA SER A 3 -2.95 -27.17 -10.11
C SER A 3 -2.32 -26.08 -10.96
N ILE A 4 -2.68 -26.05 -12.24
CA ILE A 4 -2.26 -25.04 -13.20
C ILE A 4 -2.87 -23.72 -12.70
N CYS A 5 -2.06 -22.89 -12.05
CA CYS A 5 -2.47 -21.53 -11.71
C CYS A 5 -2.66 -20.79 -13.04
N ARG A 6 -3.91 -20.67 -13.49
CA ARG A 6 -4.27 -19.96 -14.72
C ARG A 6 -4.23 -18.45 -14.47
N PHE A 7 -3.02 -17.93 -14.31
CA PHE A 7 -2.77 -16.51 -14.02
C PHE A 7 -3.34 -15.57 -15.10
N GLU A 8 -3.34 -16.00 -16.36
CA GLU A 8 -4.00 -15.28 -17.46
C GLU A 8 -5.51 -15.13 -17.25
N GLU A 9 -6.18 -16.15 -16.68
CA GLU A 9 -7.59 -16.05 -16.32
C GLU A 9 -7.81 -15.09 -15.15
N VAL A 10 -6.89 -15.03 -14.19
CA VAL A 10 -6.94 -14.07 -13.06
C VAL A 10 -6.89 -12.64 -13.57
N GLY A 11 -5.96 -12.32 -14.48
CA GLY A 11 -5.88 -10.99 -15.10
C GLY A 11 -7.16 -10.62 -15.84
N ARG A 12 -7.67 -11.53 -16.70
CA ARG A 12 -8.90 -11.29 -17.47
C ARG A 12 -10.13 -11.11 -16.59
N VAL A 13 -10.29 -11.96 -15.56
CA VAL A 13 -11.40 -11.85 -14.61
C VAL A 13 -11.28 -10.60 -13.76
N ALA A 14 -10.06 -10.24 -13.33
CA ALA A 14 -9.82 -9.00 -12.59
C ALA A 14 -10.23 -7.78 -13.40
N GLU A 15 -9.85 -7.68 -14.69
CA GLU A 15 -10.26 -6.57 -15.55
C GLU A 15 -11.79 -6.47 -15.71
N MET A 16 -12.47 -7.61 -15.89
CA MET A 16 -13.93 -7.63 -15.99
C MET A 16 -14.60 -7.17 -14.70
N VAL A 17 -14.11 -7.63 -13.55
CA VAL A 17 -14.67 -7.25 -12.25
C VAL A 17 -14.36 -5.77 -11.96
N LEU A 18 -13.16 -5.26 -12.27
CA LEU A 18 -12.82 -3.84 -12.08
C LEU A 18 -13.69 -2.89 -12.91
N LYS A 19 -14.16 -3.32 -14.09
CA LYS A 19 -15.11 -2.55 -14.93
C LYS A 19 -16.52 -2.48 -14.33
N VAL A 20 -16.93 -3.50 -13.57
CA VAL A 20 -18.29 -3.62 -13.03
C VAL A 20 -18.37 -3.22 -11.54
N ALA A 21 -17.25 -3.30 -10.82
CA ALA A 21 -17.18 -3.04 -9.39
C ALA A 21 -17.54 -1.59 -9.07
N LYS A 22 -18.67 -1.42 -8.38
CA LYS A 22 -19.18 -0.11 -7.93
C LYS A 22 -18.61 0.30 -6.56
N SER A 23 -18.19 -0.66 -5.74
CA SER A 23 -17.63 -0.42 -4.41
C SER A 23 -16.10 -0.44 -4.42
N ILE A 24 -15.50 0.46 -3.65
CA ILE A 24 -14.04 0.50 -3.41
C ILE A 24 -13.57 -0.80 -2.75
N GLN A 25 -14.38 -1.39 -1.86
CA GLN A 25 -14.06 -2.65 -1.18
C GLN A 25 -13.99 -3.85 -2.14
N ASP A 26 -14.85 -3.86 -3.17
CA ASP A 26 -14.81 -4.91 -4.19
C ASP A 26 -13.55 -4.77 -5.05
N LYS A 27 -13.17 -3.52 -5.38
CA LYS A 27 -11.92 -3.23 -6.08
C LYS A 27 -10.70 -3.62 -5.24
N GLU A 28 -10.70 -3.35 -3.93
CA GLU A 28 -9.63 -3.72 -3.00
C GLU A 28 -9.27 -5.21 -3.14
N ARG A 29 -10.28 -6.08 -3.05
CA ARG A 29 -10.08 -7.53 -3.14
C ARG A 29 -9.52 -7.96 -4.49
N VAL A 30 -10.03 -7.39 -5.57
CA VAL A 30 -9.58 -7.71 -6.93
C VAL A 30 -8.14 -7.27 -7.13
N TYR A 31 -7.80 -6.04 -6.77
CA TYR A 31 -6.43 -5.54 -6.86
C TYR A 31 -5.47 -6.34 -5.97
N ALA A 32 -5.89 -6.74 -4.77
CA ALA A 32 -5.04 -7.49 -3.84
C ALA A 32 -4.72 -8.88 -4.41
N THR A 33 -5.72 -9.55 -5.00
CA THR A 33 -5.52 -10.82 -5.69
C THR A 33 -4.63 -10.66 -6.93
N LEU A 34 -4.83 -9.61 -7.72
CA LEU A 34 -4.02 -9.33 -8.91
C LEU A 34 -2.55 -9.08 -8.54
N VAL A 35 -2.30 -8.23 -7.55
CA VAL A 35 -0.94 -7.91 -7.07
C VAL A 35 -0.26 -9.17 -6.52
N LYS A 36 -0.98 -10.01 -5.75
CA LYS A 36 -0.43 -11.29 -5.26
C LYS A 36 -0.13 -12.28 -6.39
N SER A 37 -1.00 -12.36 -7.40
CA SER A 37 -0.79 -13.20 -8.60
C SER A 37 0.49 -12.80 -9.31
N LEU A 38 0.65 -11.51 -9.60
CA LEU A 38 1.86 -10.95 -10.21
C LEU A 38 3.10 -11.22 -9.35
N GLY A 39 2.97 -11.14 -8.03
CA GLY A 39 4.01 -11.53 -7.08
C GLY A 39 4.45 -12.99 -7.21
N VAL A 40 3.50 -13.93 -7.34
CA VAL A 40 3.78 -15.36 -7.54
C VAL A 40 4.41 -15.64 -8.90
N GLU A 41 4.03 -14.88 -9.93
CA GLU A 41 4.63 -14.92 -11.27
C GLU A 41 6.02 -14.26 -11.35
N ASN A 42 6.57 -13.79 -10.22
CA ASN A 42 7.82 -13.04 -10.14
C ASN A 42 7.82 -11.72 -10.96
N ARG A 43 6.64 -11.21 -11.31
CA ARG A 43 6.43 -9.93 -12.00
C ARG A 43 6.28 -8.80 -10.99
N LEU A 44 7.31 -8.65 -10.16
CA LEU A 44 7.28 -7.76 -8.99
C LEU A 44 7.10 -6.28 -9.38
N GLU A 45 7.67 -5.85 -10.49
CA GLU A 45 7.51 -4.47 -10.98
C GLU A 45 6.06 -4.16 -11.37
N ASP A 46 5.43 -5.07 -12.11
CA ASP A 46 4.01 -4.95 -12.49
C ASP A 46 3.09 -4.97 -11.25
N ALA A 47 3.44 -5.78 -10.25
CA ALA A 47 2.73 -5.84 -8.97
C ALA A 47 2.80 -4.49 -8.22
N ILE A 48 4.00 -3.86 -8.21
CA ILE A 48 4.21 -2.54 -7.61
C ILE A 48 3.43 -1.47 -8.35
N ASP A 49 3.51 -1.44 -9.68
CA ASP A 49 2.87 -0.40 -10.50
C ASP A 49 1.34 -0.52 -10.43
N THR A 50 0.81 -1.76 -10.41
CA THR A 50 -0.61 -2.03 -10.17
C THR A 50 -1.06 -1.55 -8.78
N GLY A 51 -0.24 -1.81 -7.75
CA GLY A 51 -0.52 -1.35 -6.39
C GLY A 51 -0.50 0.17 -6.24
N PHE A 52 0.45 0.86 -6.90
CA PHE A 52 0.51 2.32 -6.91
C PHE A 52 -0.67 2.97 -7.64
N SER A 53 -1.17 2.33 -8.71
CA SER A 53 -2.40 2.74 -9.39
C SER A 53 -3.61 2.65 -8.46
N TYR A 54 -3.72 1.58 -7.67
CA TYR A 54 -4.79 1.45 -6.69
C TYR A 54 -4.67 2.46 -5.54
N LEU A 55 -3.47 2.63 -4.97
CA LEU A 55 -3.23 3.62 -3.91
C LEU A 55 -3.54 5.05 -4.36
N SER A 56 -3.28 5.39 -5.62
CA SER A 56 -3.64 6.69 -6.19
C SER A 56 -5.15 6.91 -6.27
N GLN A 57 -5.96 5.85 -6.37
CA GLN A 57 -7.43 5.94 -6.27
C GLN A 57 -7.92 6.19 -4.85
N LEU A 58 -7.07 5.96 -3.83
CA LEU A 58 -7.36 6.19 -2.41
C LEU A 58 -6.73 7.48 -1.87
N ASP A 59 -6.31 8.38 -2.77
CA ASP A 59 -5.55 9.61 -2.50
C ASP A 59 -4.24 9.38 -1.74
N VAL A 60 -3.58 8.22 -1.96
CA VAL A 60 -2.26 7.91 -1.41
C VAL A 60 -1.26 7.81 -2.55
N HIS A 61 -0.42 8.82 -2.71
CA HIS A 61 0.52 8.89 -3.81
C HIS A 61 1.91 8.40 -3.42
N CYS A 62 2.30 7.24 -3.94
CA CYS A 62 3.69 6.83 -3.99
C CYS A 62 4.30 7.38 -5.28
N THR A 63 4.92 8.56 -5.22
CA THR A 63 5.40 9.30 -6.40
C THR A 63 6.37 8.46 -7.23
N SER A 64 6.20 8.48 -8.57
CA SER A 64 7.19 8.03 -9.54
C SER A 64 7.64 9.23 -10.37
N PRO A 65 8.94 9.58 -10.44
CA PRO A 65 10.10 8.88 -9.88
C PRO A 65 10.13 8.89 -8.33
N PRO A 66 10.92 7.99 -7.70
CA PRO A 66 11.05 8.00 -6.25
C PRO A 66 11.61 9.35 -5.78
N PRO A 67 11.14 9.87 -4.64
CA PRO A 67 11.59 11.16 -4.14
C PRO A 67 13.08 11.13 -3.81
N ASP A 68 13.74 12.28 -3.93
CA ASP A 68 15.16 12.40 -3.57
C ASP A 68 15.37 12.02 -2.08
N LYS A 69 16.53 11.43 -1.79
CA LYS A 69 16.91 10.99 -0.44
C LYS A 69 16.85 12.14 0.57
N SER A 70 17.15 13.36 0.14
CA SER A 70 17.04 14.57 0.96
C SER A 70 15.59 14.81 1.43
N ILE A 71 14.62 14.67 0.53
CA ILE A 71 13.18 14.84 0.81
C ILE A 71 12.72 13.75 1.76
N VAL A 72 13.05 12.48 1.46
CA VAL A 72 12.73 11.32 2.32
C VAL A 72 13.26 11.54 3.74
N MET A 73 14.50 11.99 3.87
CA MET A 73 15.13 12.22 5.18
C MET A 73 14.47 13.36 5.94
N ASN A 74 14.13 14.47 5.27
CA ASN A 74 13.43 15.59 5.88
C ASN A 74 12.05 15.15 6.41
N THR A 75 11.28 14.39 5.63
CA THR A 75 9.98 13.88 6.07
C THR A 75 10.11 12.92 7.25
N LEU A 76 11.13 12.06 7.27
CA LEU A 76 11.43 11.19 8.43
C LEU A 76 11.74 12.01 9.69
N ILE A 77 12.52 13.08 9.58
CA ILE A 77 12.83 13.97 10.70
C ILE A 77 11.55 14.63 11.23
N ASP A 78 10.65 15.07 10.36
CA ASP A 78 9.38 15.70 10.77
C ASP A 78 8.42 14.71 11.43
N ILE A 79 8.36 13.48 10.93
CA ILE A 79 7.63 12.37 11.56
C ILE A 79 8.23 12.09 12.94
N LYS A 80 9.56 11.99 13.05
CA LYS A 80 10.25 11.76 14.32
C LYS A 80 9.93 12.86 15.34
N ARG A 81 10.01 14.13 14.95
CA ARG A 81 9.65 15.26 15.82
C ARG A 81 8.19 15.21 16.27
N THR A 82 7.29 14.78 15.37
CA THR A 82 5.86 14.62 15.70
C THR A 82 5.66 13.51 16.72
N LEU A 83 6.37 12.39 16.56
CA LEU A 83 6.34 11.27 17.49
C LEU A 83 6.96 11.61 18.86
N GLU A 84 8.07 12.35 18.89
CA GLU A 84 8.72 12.79 20.14
C GLU A 84 7.84 13.72 20.98
N LYS A 85 6.91 14.44 20.34
CA LYS A 85 5.93 15.29 21.02
C LYS A 85 4.71 14.51 21.55
N MET A 86 4.48 13.29 21.05
CA MET A 86 3.42 12.42 21.57
C MET A 86 3.93 11.63 22.76
N SER A 87 3.19 11.63 23.87
CA SER A 87 3.50 10.68 24.94
C SER A 87 3.21 9.24 24.49
N HIS A 88 3.96 8.26 25.01
CA HIS A 88 3.72 6.85 24.68
C HIS A 88 2.27 6.39 24.98
N ILE A 89 1.63 6.99 25.98
CA ILE A 89 0.24 6.68 26.35
C ILE A 89 -0.73 7.25 25.31
N GLU A 90 -0.48 8.46 24.79
CA GLU A 90 -1.27 9.05 23.70
C GLU A 90 -1.10 8.29 22.38
N PHE A 91 0.09 7.74 22.11
CA PHE A 91 0.32 6.92 20.94
C PHE A 91 -0.42 5.57 21.01
N LEU A 92 -0.43 4.91 22.18
CA LEU A 92 -1.14 3.63 22.35
C LEU A 92 -2.66 3.79 22.46
N SER A 93 -3.12 4.95 22.94
CA SER A 93 -4.54 5.34 22.92
C SER A 93 -4.95 6.03 21.63
N HIS A 94 -4.04 6.09 20.64
CA HIS A 94 -4.30 6.74 19.37
C HIS A 94 -5.52 6.13 18.70
N LYS A 95 -6.30 7.00 18.05
CA LYS A 95 -7.59 6.66 17.44
C LYS A 95 -7.45 5.40 16.59
N VAL A 96 -8.41 4.48 16.65
CA VAL A 96 -8.47 3.38 15.67
C VAL A 96 -8.91 3.97 14.33
N MET A 97 -8.20 3.62 13.26
CA MET A 97 -8.58 4.02 11.91
C MET A 97 -10.00 3.54 11.61
N LYS A 98 -10.91 4.46 11.27
CA LYS A 98 -12.32 4.16 10.97
C LYS A 98 -12.64 4.22 9.47
N ASP A 99 -11.80 4.92 8.73
CA ASP A 99 -11.97 5.13 7.30
C ASP A 99 -11.55 3.85 6.56
N THR A 100 -12.49 3.24 5.85
CA THR A 100 -12.28 2.01 5.10
C THR A 100 -11.24 2.17 3.99
N ASP A 101 -11.16 3.35 3.39
CA ASP A 101 -10.27 3.61 2.26
C ASP A 101 -8.84 3.74 2.75
N LYS A 102 -8.64 4.36 3.93
CA LYS A 102 -7.32 4.45 4.57
C LYS A 102 -6.86 3.11 5.14
N ILE A 103 -7.79 2.28 5.64
CA ILE A 103 -7.48 0.90 6.05
C ILE A 103 -7.03 0.08 4.84
N ALA A 104 -7.76 0.18 3.72
CA ALA A 104 -7.40 -0.49 2.47
C ALA A 104 -6.02 -0.02 1.97
N ALA A 105 -5.75 1.29 2.02
CA ALA A 105 -4.45 1.85 1.65
C ALA A 105 -3.32 1.29 2.52
N MET A 106 -3.52 1.22 3.85
CA MET A 106 -2.54 0.67 4.78
C MET A 106 -2.25 -0.81 4.49
N LYS A 107 -3.28 -1.62 4.22
CA LYS A 107 -3.13 -3.03 3.83
C LYS A 107 -2.35 -3.19 2.52
N PHE A 108 -2.62 -2.32 1.53
CA PHE A 108 -1.89 -2.34 0.27
C PHE A 108 -0.43 -1.89 0.42
N LEU A 109 -0.16 -0.86 1.21
CA LEU A 109 1.21 -0.44 1.52
C LEU A 109 1.99 -1.59 2.18
N HIS A 110 1.37 -2.32 3.11
CA HIS A 110 1.98 -3.49 3.72
C HIS A 110 2.26 -4.62 2.71
N LEU A 111 1.31 -4.91 1.81
CA LEU A 111 1.50 -5.90 0.74
C LEU A 111 2.67 -5.52 -0.19
N LEU A 112 2.74 -4.24 -0.60
CA LEU A 112 3.78 -3.73 -1.50
C LEU A 112 5.15 -3.58 -0.84
N LEU A 113 5.22 -3.53 0.50
CA LEU A 113 6.46 -3.43 1.24
C LEU A 113 7.43 -4.56 0.89
N LEU A 114 6.93 -5.79 0.78
CA LEU A 114 7.74 -6.95 0.42
C LEU A 114 8.26 -6.84 -1.03
N TYR A 115 7.39 -6.47 -1.97
CA TYR A 115 7.76 -6.41 -3.39
C TYR A 115 8.74 -5.27 -3.68
N THR A 116 8.53 -4.11 -3.06
CA THR A 116 9.47 -2.98 -3.19
C THR A 116 10.82 -3.28 -2.56
N PHE A 117 10.88 -4.03 -1.46
CA PHE A 117 12.14 -4.47 -0.88
C PHE A 117 12.95 -5.35 -1.86
N PHE A 118 12.29 -6.25 -2.59
CA PHE A 118 12.97 -7.16 -3.52
C PHE A 118 13.26 -6.57 -4.91
N SER A 119 12.38 -5.70 -5.44
CA SER A 119 12.45 -5.26 -6.84
C SER A 119 12.78 -3.77 -7.02
N LYS A 120 12.24 -2.88 -6.19
CA LYS A 120 12.43 -1.42 -6.33
C LYS A 120 12.76 -0.76 -4.97
N GLN A 121 13.94 -1.07 -4.42
CA GLN A 121 14.36 -0.66 -3.07
C GLN A 121 14.28 0.85 -2.80
N ASN A 122 14.42 1.68 -3.83
CA ASN A 122 14.32 3.14 -3.70
C ASN A 122 12.91 3.62 -3.27
N TYR A 123 11.86 2.83 -3.48
CA TYR A 123 10.49 3.14 -3.08
C TYR A 123 10.14 2.64 -1.67
N PHE A 124 10.99 1.78 -1.09
CA PHE A 124 10.75 1.22 0.24
C PHE A 124 10.63 2.30 1.33
N PRO A 125 11.51 3.32 1.39
CA PRO A 125 11.35 4.42 2.36
C PRO A 125 10.04 5.19 2.15
N THR A 126 9.62 5.39 0.90
CA THR A 126 8.38 6.11 0.56
C THR A 126 7.15 5.36 1.09
N ILE A 127 7.10 4.04 0.95
CA ILE A 127 6.00 3.21 1.47
C ILE A 127 5.93 3.31 3.00
N ILE A 128 7.07 3.26 3.68
CA ILE A 128 7.12 3.37 5.14
C ILE A 128 6.64 4.76 5.59
N ILE A 129 7.14 5.82 4.96
CA ILE A 129 6.75 7.20 5.28
C ILE A 129 5.24 7.39 5.10
N GLN A 130 4.68 6.91 3.99
CA GLN A 130 3.23 7.00 3.74
C GLN A 130 2.43 6.22 4.79
N SER A 131 2.90 5.03 5.17
CA SER A 131 2.27 4.22 6.22
C SER A 131 2.28 4.93 7.58
N LEU A 132 3.39 5.59 7.91
CA LEU A 132 3.53 6.39 9.13
C LEU A 132 2.63 7.62 9.12
N GLN A 133 2.56 8.33 7.99
CA GLN A 133 1.66 9.48 7.81
C GLN A 133 0.20 9.07 7.98
N LEU A 134 -0.23 7.98 7.35
CA LEU A 134 -1.58 7.43 7.52
C LEU A 134 -1.87 7.10 8.99
N THR A 135 -0.91 6.48 9.69
CA THR A 135 -1.06 6.14 11.10
C THR A 135 -1.19 7.39 11.98
N LEU A 136 -0.35 8.39 11.74
CA LEU A 136 -0.39 9.65 12.50
C LEU A 136 -1.69 10.43 12.28
N HIS A 137 -2.17 10.52 11.04
CA HIS A 137 -3.34 11.32 10.70
C HIS A 137 -4.68 10.61 10.96
N HIS A 138 -4.77 9.31 10.65
CA HIS A 138 -6.04 8.58 10.68
C HIS A 138 -6.14 7.57 11.82
N GLY A 139 -5.03 7.25 12.48
CA GLY A 139 -5.01 6.33 13.60
C GLY A 139 -4.34 4.99 13.30
N ILE A 140 -4.29 4.11 14.29
CA ILE A 140 -3.73 2.77 14.14
C ILE A 140 -4.72 1.89 13.38
N CYS A 141 -4.24 1.24 12.31
CA CYS A 141 -4.98 0.18 11.65
C CYS A 141 -4.89 -1.08 12.51
N LYS A 142 -6.03 -1.56 13.03
CA LYS A 142 -6.10 -2.89 13.64
C LYS A 142 -6.25 -3.93 12.52
N GLU A 143 -5.47 -5.00 12.59
CA GLU A 143 -5.59 -6.16 11.69
C GLU A 143 -6.95 -6.85 11.83
#